data_AF-A0A1V9ZFT8-F1
#
_entry.id   AF-A0A1V9ZFT8-F1
#
_cell.length_a   1.000
_cell.length_b   1.000
_cell.length_c   1.000
_cell.angle_alpha   90.00
_cell.angle_beta   90.00
_cell.angle_gamma   90.00
#
_symmetry.space_group_name_H-M   'P 1'
#
loop_
_entity.id
_entity.type
_entity.pdbx_description
1 polymer ?
#
loop_
_entity_poly.entity_id
_entity_poly.type
_entity_poly.pdbx_seq_one_letter_code
_entity_poly.pdbx_strand_id
1 'polypeptide(L)'
;MHRVLQRMGHCYLRGVQQNYLAESLANVAYRAQYLAAKLKNRDADNNPIVPEVYLDESYCNQRHVSARSWLDSTRSHLKDTDNGYHGNFNAARFEDWFRKLCTTLSNTHGSCVIHLDGAKYHKRLLNPQPTTAWPKSKIQEWLGSIFTLIFICNLVIAKAHCEPAHYACVAIAF
;
A
#
# COMPACT_ATOMS: atom_id res chain seq x y z
N MET A 1 12.03 28.36 -29.26
CA MET A 1 11.67 28.47 -27.82
C MET A 1 12.57 27.65 -26.90
N HIS A 2 12.86 26.37 -27.19
CA HIS A 2 13.65 25.46 -26.33
C HIS A 2 14.93 26.06 -25.69
N ARG A 3 15.77 26.76 -26.46
CA ARG A 3 17.01 27.40 -25.97
C ARG A 3 16.77 28.49 -24.92
N VAL A 4 15.67 29.24 -25.03
CA VAL A 4 15.32 30.30 -24.07
C VAL A 4 14.94 29.67 -22.72
N LEU A 5 14.26 28.54 -22.77
CA LEU A 5 13.72 27.85 -21.60
C LEU A 5 14.81 27.13 -20.81
N GLN A 6 15.80 26.54 -21.50
CA GLN A 6 17.01 26.04 -20.88
C GLN A 6 17.82 27.16 -20.21
N ARG A 7 17.89 28.35 -20.85
CA ARG A 7 18.58 29.52 -20.29
C ARG A 7 17.88 30.09 -19.05
N MET A 8 16.57 29.87 -18.93
CA MET A 8 15.74 30.20 -17.77
C MET A 8 15.67 29.04 -16.74
N GLY A 9 16.47 27.99 -16.89
CA GLY A 9 16.58 26.90 -15.92
C GLY A 9 15.50 25.81 -16.01
N HIS A 10 14.72 25.73 -17.10
CA HIS A 10 13.71 24.68 -17.29
C HIS A 10 14.29 23.45 -18.04
N CYS A 11 13.88 22.24 -17.64
CA CYS A 11 14.27 20.98 -18.28
C CYS A 11 13.07 20.17 -18.81
N TYR A 12 13.30 19.36 -19.85
CA TYR A 12 12.29 18.48 -20.44
C TYR A 12 12.40 17.07 -19.86
N LEU A 13 11.29 16.50 -19.38
CA LEU A 13 11.20 15.14 -18.86
C LEU A 13 10.27 14.30 -19.76
N ARG A 14 10.71 13.11 -20.17
CA ARG A 14 9.89 12.15 -20.92
C ARG A 14 9.38 11.07 -19.96
N GLY A 15 8.07 10.95 -19.81
CA GLY A 15 7.46 9.88 -19.01
C GLY A 15 7.69 8.50 -19.62
N VAL A 16 7.83 7.47 -18.78
CA VAL A 16 7.93 6.07 -19.20
C VAL A 16 6.51 5.48 -19.21
N GLN A 17 6.13 4.80 -20.29
CA GLN A 17 4.87 4.07 -20.33
C GLN A 17 5.01 2.79 -19.50
N GLN A 18 4.22 2.64 -18.44
CA GLN A 18 4.16 1.39 -17.68
C GLN A 18 3.23 0.41 -18.39
N ASN A 19 3.63 -0.87 -18.47
CA ASN A 19 2.75 -1.94 -18.91
C ASN A 19 1.68 -2.15 -17.83
N TYR A 20 0.43 -1.76 -18.12
CA TYR A 20 -0.67 -1.77 -17.16
C TYR A 20 -1.24 -3.18 -16.91
N LEU A 21 -0.92 -4.15 -17.77
CA LEU A 21 -1.37 -5.54 -17.65
C LEU A 21 -0.25 -6.40 -17.05
N ALA A 22 -0.14 -6.39 -15.72
CA ALA A 22 0.68 -7.34 -14.98
C ALA A 22 -0.07 -8.68 -14.80
N GLU A 23 -0.45 -9.33 -15.91
CA GLU A 23 -1.23 -10.58 -15.90
C GLU A 23 -0.32 -11.81 -15.78
N SER A 24 -0.09 -12.27 -14.55
CA SER A 24 0.43 -13.62 -14.30
C SER A 24 -0.73 -14.63 -14.23
N LEU A 25 -0.46 -15.91 -14.49
CA LEU A 25 -1.46 -16.98 -14.32
C LEU A 25 -2.08 -16.97 -12.91
N ALA A 26 -1.28 -16.68 -11.90
CA ALA A 26 -1.75 -16.54 -10.52
C ALA A 26 -2.72 -15.36 -10.35
N ASN A 27 -2.40 -14.21 -10.95
CA ASN A 27 -3.28 -13.03 -10.91
C ASN A 27 -4.60 -13.28 -11.64
N VAL A 28 -4.56 -13.98 -12.79
CA VAL A 28 -5.76 -14.36 -13.53
C VAL A 28 -6.64 -15.29 -12.70
N ALA A 29 -6.06 -16.35 -12.11
CA ALA A 29 -6.79 -17.27 -11.25
C ALA A 29 -7.40 -16.57 -10.03
N TYR A 30 -6.64 -15.68 -9.37
CA TYR A 30 -7.12 -14.89 -8.24
C TYR A 30 -8.29 -13.99 -8.65
N ARG A 31 -8.20 -13.29 -9.78
CA ARG A 31 -9.28 -12.44 -10.31
C ARG A 31 -10.53 -13.23 -10.61
N ALA A 32 -10.40 -14.43 -11.20
CA ALA A 32 -11.55 -15.30 -11.46
C ALA A 32 -12.26 -15.71 -10.16
N GLN A 33 -11.51 -16.10 -9.14
CA GLN A 33 -12.06 -16.43 -7.82
C GLN A 33 -12.72 -15.22 -7.16
N TYR A 34 -12.09 -14.06 -7.21
CA TYR A 34 -12.61 -12.80 -6.68
C TYR A 34 -13.92 -12.39 -7.37
N LEU A 35 -13.98 -12.45 -8.70
CA LEU A 35 -15.19 -12.16 -9.47
C LEU A 35 -16.30 -13.15 -9.15
N ALA A 36 -15.99 -14.44 -9.01
CA ALA A 36 -16.96 -15.43 -8.58
C ALA A 36 -17.52 -15.11 -7.18
N ALA A 37 -16.69 -14.68 -6.24
CA ALA A 37 -17.14 -14.23 -4.92
C ALA A 37 -18.02 -12.97 -5.00
N LYS A 38 -17.66 -12.01 -5.86
CA LYS A 38 -18.45 -10.80 -6.08
C LYS A 38 -19.82 -11.11 -6.68
N LEU A 39 -19.88 -12.06 -7.63
CA LEU A 39 -21.14 -12.51 -8.23
C LEU A 39 -22.04 -13.26 -7.23
N LYS A 40 -21.48 -13.92 -6.21
CA LYS A 40 -22.28 -14.54 -5.15
C LYS A 40 -23.05 -13.52 -4.30
N ASN A 41 -22.57 -12.27 -4.25
CA ASN A 41 -23.26 -11.17 -3.57
C ASN A 41 -24.27 -10.46 -4.50
N ARG A 42 -24.91 -11.17 -5.43
CA ARG A 42 -25.89 -10.60 -6.36
C ARG A 42 -27.20 -11.38 -6.30
N ASP A 43 -28.32 -10.67 -6.30
CA ASP A 43 -29.64 -11.27 -6.42
C ASP A 43 -30.01 -11.54 -7.90
N ALA A 44 -31.26 -11.97 -8.15
CA ALA A 44 -31.75 -12.27 -9.49
C ALA A 44 -31.80 -11.03 -10.41
N ASP A 45 -31.93 -9.83 -9.85
CA ASP A 45 -31.97 -8.55 -10.55
C ASP A 45 -30.58 -7.90 -10.64
N ASN A 46 -29.52 -8.62 -10.24
CA ASN A 46 -28.13 -8.18 -10.21
C ASN A 46 -27.84 -7.03 -9.22
N ASN A 47 -28.69 -6.85 -8.20
CA ASN A 47 -28.44 -5.93 -7.10
C ASN A 47 -27.57 -6.59 -6.02
N PRO A 48 -26.76 -5.82 -5.26
CA PRO A 48 -26.02 -6.36 -4.13
C PRO A 48 -26.93 -6.90 -3.03
N ILE A 49 -26.70 -8.14 -2.58
CA ILE A 49 -27.47 -8.76 -1.47
C ILE A 49 -27.09 -8.09 -0.14
N VAL A 50 -25.78 -7.88 0.08
CA VAL A 50 -25.26 -7.04 1.17
C VAL A 50 -24.55 -5.81 0.61
N PRO A 51 -24.61 -4.66 1.31
CA PRO A 51 -23.92 -3.44 0.92
C PRO A 51 -22.44 -3.67 0.63
N GLU A 52 -21.95 -3.07 -0.46
CA GLU A 52 -20.54 -3.08 -0.83
C GLU A 52 -19.94 -1.69 -0.65
N VAL A 53 -18.84 -1.60 0.09
CA VAL A 53 -18.12 -0.35 0.35
C VAL A 53 -16.76 -0.43 -0.34
N TYR A 54 -16.49 0.50 -1.24
CA TYR A 54 -15.24 0.57 -1.99
C TYR A 54 -14.37 1.69 -1.44
N LEU A 55 -13.14 1.36 -1.09
CA LEU A 55 -12.18 2.28 -0.49
C LEU A 55 -10.92 2.28 -1.35
N ASP A 56 -10.42 3.49 -1.62
CA ASP A 56 -9.19 3.72 -2.36
C ASP A 56 -8.55 5.02 -1.88
N GLU A 57 -7.24 5.14 -2.04
CA GLU A 57 -6.50 6.35 -1.74
C GLU A 57 -6.08 7.07 -3.00
N SER A 58 -6.47 8.33 -3.12
CA SER A 58 -6.06 9.20 -4.22
C SER A 58 -5.15 10.33 -3.73
N TYR A 59 -4.07 10.59 -4.46
CA TYR A 59 -3.21 11.74 -4.20
C TYR A 59 -3.81 13.01 -4.79
N CYS A 60 -4.22 13.94 -3.93
CA CYS A 60 -4.61 15.28 -4.33
C CYS A 60 -3.39 16.20 -4.25
N ASN A 61 -2.72 16.46 -5.38
CA ASN A 61 -1.65 17.44 -5.43
C ASN A 61 -2.23 18.85 -5.26
N GLN A 62 -1.79 19.59 -4.24
CA GLN A 62 -2.16 21.00 -4.05
C GLN A 62 -1.67 21.89 -5.20
N ARG A 63 -0.76 21.40 -6.06
CA ARG A 63 -0.12 22.13 -7.16
C ARG A 63 -0.25 21.40 -8.49
N HIS A 64 -1.40 20.79 -8.77
CA HIS A 64 -1.65 20.19 -10.08
C HIS A 64 -1.57 21.27 -11.18
N VAL A 65 -0.50 21.24 -11.97
CA VAL A 65 -0.33 22.04 -13.18
C VAL A 65 -0.31 21.13 -14.40
N SER A 66 -0.70 21.63 -15.57
CA SER A 66 -0.75 20.82 -16.79
C SER A 66 0.63 20.25 -17.14
N ALA A 67 0.68 19.07 -17.79
CA ALA A 67 1.93 18.39 -18.18
C ALA A 67 2.86 19.23 -19.09
N ARG A 68 2.37 20.37 -19.61
CA ARG A 68 3.11 21.32 -20.44
C ARG A 68 3.07 22.72 -19.80
N SER A 69 3.53 22.83 -18.56
CA SER A 69 3.60 24.09 -17.83
C SER A 69 5.06 24.48 -17.55
N TRP A 70 5.34 25.78 -17.64
CA TRP A 70 6.64 26.36 -17.30
C TRP A 70 6.70 26.56 -15.78
N LEU A 71 7.56 25.82 -15.09
CA LEU A 71 7.77 25.94 -13.64
C LEU A 71 9.07 26.69 -13.36
N ASP A 72 9.01 27.80 -12.64
CA ASP A 72 10.20 28.57 -12.23
C ASP A 72 11.22 27.69 -11.47
N SER A 73 12.51 27.95 -11.69
CA SER A 73 13.65 27.26 -11.07
C SER A 73 13.64 27.31 -9.52
N THR A 74 12.99 28.31 -8.94
CA THR A 74 12.75 28.42 -7.49
C THR A 74 11.64 27.49 -7.00
N ARG A 75 10.74 27.05 -7.89
CA ARG A 75 9.61 26.15 -7.63
C ARG A 75 9.89 24.70 -8.03
N SER A 76 10.95 24.44 -8.80
CA SER A 76 11.40 23.09 -9.16
C SER A 76 12.07 22.34 -8.00
N HIS A 77 12.38 23.02 -6.90
CA HIS A 77 13.10 22.47 -5.74
C HIS A 77 12.24 22.11 -4.53
N LEU A 78 10.91 22.17 -4.60
CA LEU A 78 10.06 21.46 -3.66
C LEU A 78 9.98 19.98 -4.06
N LYS A 79 11.13 19.31 -4.09
CA LYS A 79 11.15 17.88 -3.78
C LYS A 79 10.72 17.81 -2.33
N ASP A 80 9.50 17.31 -2.10
CA ASP A 80 8.99 17.07 -0.76
C ASP A 80 10.11 16.51 0.10
N THR A 81 10.47 17.27 1.14
CA THR A 81 11.49 16.91 2.13
C THR A 81 11.02 15.69 2.88
N ASP A 82 11.26 14.48 2.34
CA ASP A 82 11.29 13.14 2.95
C ASP A 82 10.14 12.69 3.88
N ASN A 83 9.20 13.57 4.21
CA ASN A 83 7.97 13.36 4.96
C ASN A 83 6.79 13.24 3.99
N GLY A 84 7.04 12.61 2.84
CA GLY A 84 6.02 12.37 1.82
C GLY A 84 4.83 11.57 2.37
N TYR A 85 3.82 11.34 1.53
CA TYR A 85 2.57 10.63 1.84
C TYR A 85 2.74 9.43 2.79
N HIS A 86 3.76 8.60 2.57
CA HIS A 86 4.06 7.40 3.38
C HIS A 86 4.58 7.68 4.79
N GLY A 87 5.05 8.90 5.09
CA GLY A 87 5.35 9.35 6.46
C GLY A 87 4.10 9.75 7.24
N ASN A 88 3.03 10.17 6.54
CA ASN A 88 1.80 10.67 7.17
C ASN A 88 0.66 9.64 7.21
N PHE A 89 0.64 8.63 6.34
CA PHE A 89 -0.35 7.55 6.38
C PHE A 89 0.34 6.20 6.55
N ASN A 90 0.25 5.64 7.75
CA ASN A 90 0.91 4.38 8.14
C ASN A 90 -0.11 3.38 8.69
N ALA A 91 0.32 2.14 8.91
CA ALA A 91 -0.59 1.06 9.29
C ALA A 91 -1.33 1.28 10.62
N ALA A 92 -0.73 2.00 11.58
CA ALA A 92 -1.39 2.32 12.84
C ALA A 92 -2.51 3.36 12.64
N ARG A 93 -2.23 4.43 11.88
CA ARG A 93 -3.24 5.44 11.54
C ARG A 93 -4.37 4.86 10.69
N PHE A 94 -4.04 3.97 9.74
CA PHE A 94 -5.04 3.24 8.98
C PHE A 94 -5.91 2.39 9.90
N GLU A 95 -5.33 1.62 10.84
CA GLU A 95 -6.12 0.81 11.79
C GLU A 95 -7.10 1.66 12.61
N ASP A 96 -6.64 2.78 13.17
CA ASP A 96 -7.49 3.67 13.98
C ASP A 96 -8.63 4.28 13.15
N TRP A 97 -8.34 4.68 11.92
CA TRP A 97 -9.34 5.20 10.99
C TRP A 97 -10.33 4.10 10.56
N PHE A 98 -9.82 2.94 10.15
CA PHE A 98 -10.61 1.82 9.64
C PHE A 98 -11.54 1.26 10.73
N ARG A 99 -11.08 1.21 11.98
CA ARG A 99 -11.92 0.85 13.13
C ARG A 99 -13.14 1.76 13.26
N LYS A 100 -12.94 3.08 13.17
CA LYS A 100 -14.04 4.05 13.24
C LYS A 100 -15.01 3.87 12.07
N LEU A 101 -14.49 3.67 10.85
CA LEU A 101 -15.29 3.39 9.67
C LEU A 101 -16.16 2.14 9.86
N CYS A 102 -15.57 1.02 10.30
CA CYS A 102 -16.31 -0.22 10.57
C CYS A 102 -17.41 -0.02 11.62
N THR A 103 -17.13 0.71 12.71
CA THR A 103 -18.15 1.04 13.71
C THR A 103 -19.31 1.83 13.11
N THR A 104 -19.01 2.84 12.29
CA THR A 104 -20.06 3.63 11.62
C THR A 104 -20.89 2.76 10.67
N LEU A 105 -20.24 1.97 9.80
CA LEU A 105 -20.93 1.11 8.83
C LEU A 105 -21.81 0.06 9.49
N SER A 106 -21.32 -0.56 10.56
CA SER A 106 -22.09 -1.54 11.34
C SER A 106 -23.37 -0.90 11.92
N ASN A 107 -23.25 0.31 12.46
CA ASN A 107 -24.39 1.03 13.05
C ASN A 107 -25.40 1.54 12.01
N THR A 108 -24.96 1.94 10.81
CA THR A 108 -25.84 2.56 9.80
C THR A 108 -26.38 1.59 8.76
N HIS A 109 -25.60 0.58 8.38
CA HIS A 109 -25.90 -0.32 7.26
C HIS A 109 -25.86 -1.81 7.64
N GLY A 110 -25.44 -2.16 8.85
CA GLY A 110 -25.31 -3.54 9.29
C GLY A 110 -24.13 -4.26 8.60
N SER A 111 -24.33 -5.53 8.26
CA SER A 111 -23.31 -6.35 7.60
C SER A 111 -23.02 -5.81 6.20
N CYS A 112 -21.74 -5.61 5.88
CA CYS A 112 -21.30 -5.11 4.58
C CYS A 112 -19.98 -5.75 4.16
N VAL A 113 -19.72 -5.72 2.86
CA VAL A 113 -18.45 -6.18 2.25
C VAL A 113 -17.61 -4.96 1.93
N ILE A 114 -16.41 -4.89 2.51
CA ILE A 114 -15.46 -3.80 2.25
C ILE A 114 -14.41 -4.29 1.26
N HIS A 115 -14.23 -3.52 0.18
CA HIS A 115 -13.25 -3.76 -0.86
C HIS A 115 -12.11 -2.75 -0.73
N LEU A 116 -10.88 -3.26 -0.63
CA LEU A 116 -9.64 -2.50 -0.52
C LEU A 116 -8.59 -3.12 -1.45
N ASP A 117 -7.60 -2.32 -1.84
CA ASP A 117 -6.43 -2.83 -2.56
C ASP A 117 -5.46 -3.59 -1.63
N GLY A 118 -4.40 -4.14 -2.23
CA GLY A 118 -3.37 -4.91 -1.53
C GLY A 118 -2.28 -4.07 -0.86
N ALA A 119 -2.51 -2.79 -0.55
CA ALA A 119 -1.47 -1.93 0.02
C ALA A 119 -0.92 -2.46 1.35
N LYS A 120 0.41 -2.37 1.52
CA LYS A 120 1.10 -2.92 2.69
C LYS A 120 0.59 -2.33 4.01
N TYR A 121 0.25 -1.05 4.04
CA TYR A 121 -0.20 -0.37 5.25
C TYR A 121 -1.64 -0.73 5.66
N HIS A 122 -2.43 -1.41 4.82
CA HIS A 122 -3.74 -1.95 5.22
C HIS A 122 -3.65 -3.03 6.29
N LYS A 123 -2.44 -3.56 6.54
CA LYS A 123 -2.19 -4.63 7.50
C LYS A 123 -1.11 -4.19 8.47
N ARG A 124 -1.47 -3.97 9.74
CA ARG A 124 -0.48 -3.73 10.78
C ARG A 124 0.10 -5.07 11.26
N LEU A 125 1.31 -5.37 10.81
CA LEU A 125 2.08 -6.53 11.24
C LEU A 125 2.78 -6.21 12.56
N LEU A 126 2.51 -7.01 13.60
CA LEU A 126 3.06 -6.82 14.95
C LEU A 126 4.42 -7.50 15.14
N ASN A 127 4.69 -8.57 14.40
CA ASN A 127 5.95 -9.30 14.40
C ASN A 127 6.66 -9.14 13.05
N PRO A 128 7.18 -7.94 12.71
CA PRO A 128 7.84 -7.75 11.43
C PRO A 128 9.11 -8.60 11.36
N GLN A 129 9.18 -9.42 10.33
CA GLN A 129 10.30 -10.31 10.09
C GLN A 129 11.31 -9.67 9.12
N PRO A 130 12.59 -10.09 9.21
CA PRO A 130 13.61 -9.61 8.29
C PRO A 130 13.22 -9.93 6.85
N THR A 131 13.27 -8.89 6.02
CA THR A 131 13.09 -9.01 4.57
C THR A 131 14.40 -8.64 3.89
N THR A 132 14.50 -8.89 2.58
CA THR A 132 15.66 -8.45 1.79
C THR A 132 15.87 -6.93 1.79
N ALA A 133 14.86 -6.16 2.21
CA ALA A 133 14.94 -4.72 2.38
C ALA A 133 15.50 -4.27 3.74
N TRP A 134 15.66 -5.16 4.72
CA TRP A 134 16.22 -4.79 6.03
C TRP A 134 17.74 -4.58 5.95
N PRO A 135 18.29 -3.57 6.64
CA PRO A 135 19.73 -3.45 6.82
C PRO A 135 20.30 -4.69 7.52
N LYS A 136 21.51 -5.12 7.13
CA LYS A 136 22.19 -6.27 7.74
C LYS A 136 22.26 -6.18 9.26
N SER A 137 22.50 -4.99 9.81
CA SER A 137 22.54 -4.74 11.25
C SER A 137 21.22 -5.08 11.95
N LYS A 138 20.08 -4.70 11.36
CA LYS A 138 18.75 -5.02 11.88
C LYS A 138 18.43 -6.50 11.80
N ILE A 139 18.89 -7.19 10.75
CA ILE A 139 18.76 -8.65 10.66
C ILE A 139 19.59 -9.33 11.77
N GLN A 140 20.81 -8.83 12.04
CA GLN A 140 21.66 -9.36 13.12
C GLN A 140 21.07 -9.10 14.52
N GLU A 141 20.53 -7.90 14.75
CA GLU A 141 19.83 -7.55 16.00
C GLU A 141 18.63 -8.49 16.24
N TRP A 142 17.81 -8.72 15.20
CA TRP A 142 16.68 -9.64 15.26
C TRP A 142 17.12 -11.08 15.51
N LEU A 143 18.15 -11.58 14.81
CA LEU A 143 18.71 -12.90 15.05
C LEU A 143 19.25 -13.04 16.49
N GLY A 144 19.88 -11.99 17.02
CA GLY A 144 20.37 -11.95 18.40
C GLY A 144 19.26 -11.96 19.46
N SER A 145 18.06 -11.47 19.13
CA SER A 145 16.89 -11.60 20.03
C SER A 145 16.32 -13.02 20.09
N ILE A 146 16.59 -13.85 19.07
CA ILE A 146 16.10 -15.23 18.98
C ILE A 146 17.17 -16.23 19.42
N PHE A 147 18.44 -15.95 19.12
CA PHE A 147 19.58 -16.82 19.41
C PHE A 147 20.66 -16.07 20.18
N THR A 148 21.16 -16.67 21.25
CA THR A 148 22.19 -16.09 22.11
C THR A 148 23.59 -16.09 21.49
N LEU A 149 23.85 -16.83 20.40
CA LEU A 149 25.21 -17.03 19.90
C LEU A 149 25.29 -17.52 18.44
N ILE A 150 25.12 -16.65 17.42
CA ILE A 150 25.48 -17.04 16.04
C ILE A 150 26.11 -15.89 15.24
N PHE A 151 27.33 -16.14 14.78
CA PHE A 151 28.00 -15.48 13.67
C PHE A 151 28.09 -16.55 12.56
N ILE A 152 27.28 -16.43 11.49
CA ILE A 152 27.44 -17.01 10.13
C ILE A 152 26.06 -17.12 9.44
N CYS A 153 25.98 -16.59 8.21
CA CYS A 153 24.87 -16.65 7.23
C CYS A 153 23.44 -16.33 7.73
N ASN A 154 23.22 -15.06 8.01
CA ASN A 154 21.97 -14.49 8.55
C ASN A 154 20.68 -14.79 7.77
N LEU A 155 20.73 -14.87 6.43
CA LEU A 155 19.51 -14.94 5.61
C LEU A 155 18.84 -16.32 5.57
N VAL A 156 19.64 -17.40 5.54
CA VAL A 156 19.12 -18.78 5.50
C VAL A 156 18.50 -19.15 6.84
N ILE A 157 19.19 -18.81 7.93
CA ILE A 157 18.70 -19.02 9.30
C ILE A 157 17.46 -18.16 9.54
N ALA A 158 17.46 -16.88 9.14
CA ALA A 158 16.29 -16.02 9.31
C ALA A 158 15.03 -16.58 8.64
N LYS A 159 15.16 -17.14 7.42
CA LYS A 159 14.03 -17.75 6.71
C LYS A 159 13.51 -19.03 7.39
N ALA A 160 14.39 -19.83 7.96
CA ALA A 160 14.02 -21.07 8.65
C ALA A 160 13.25 -20.82 9.97
N HIS A 161 13.44 -19.66 10.58
CA HIS A 161 12.82 -19.28 11.86
C HIS A 161 11.74 -18.20 11.70
N CYS A 162 11.28 -17.93 10.48
CA CYS A 162 10.12 -17.08 10.23
C CYS A 162 8.86 -17.70 10.83
N GLU A 163 8.30 -17.06 11.84
CA GLU A 163 6.99 -17.39 12.41
C GLU A 163 5.84 -16.99 11.46
N PRO A 164 4.60 -17.44 11.71
CA PRO A 164 3.43 -16.88 11.03
C PRO A 164 3.27 -15.38 11.31
N ALA A 165 2.71 -14.64 10.35
CA ALA A 165 2.45 -13.21 10.50
C ALA A 165 1.33 -12.97 11.54
N HIS A 166 1.60 -12.14 12.56
CA HIS A 166 0.65 -11.70 13.56
C HIS A 166 0.16 -10.29 13.22
N TYR A 167 -1.09 -10.18 12.80
CA TYR A 167 -1.71 -8.89 12.46
C TYR A 167 -2.43 -8.32 13.68
N ALA A 168 -2.44 -6.99 13.81
CA ALA A 168 -3.09 -6.30 14.92
C ALA A 168 -4.62 -6.51 14.98
N CYS A 169 -5.23 -6.82 13.84
CA CYS A 169 -6.65 -7.11 13.70
C CYS A 169 -6.81 -8.52 13.12
N VAL A 170 -7.04 -9.51 13.99
CA VAL A 170 -7.44 -10.88 13.59
C VAL A 170 -8.94 -11.11 13.86
N ALA A 171 -9.61 -10.22 14.60
CA ALA A 171 -11.03 -10.33 14.89
C ALA A 171 -11.72 -8.97 14.83
N ILE A 172 -12.35 -8.67 13.70
CA ILE A 172 -13.65 -7.98 13.72
C ILE A 172 -14.60 -8.91 12.96
N ALA A 173 -15.11 -9.89 13.70
CA ALA A 173 -16.26 -10.68 13.29
C ALA A 173 -17.34 -10.40 14.34
N PHE A 174 -18.29 -9.55 13.99
CA PHE A 174 -19.63 -9.54 14.57
C PHE A 174 -20.60 -9.36 13.40
#